data_AF-A0AAD1US24-F1
#
_entry.id   AF-A0AAD1US24-F1
#
_cell.length_a   1.000
_cell.length_b   1.000
_cell.length_c   1.000
_cell.angle_alpha   90.00
_cell.angle_beta   90.00
_cell.angle_gamma   90.00
#
_symmetry.space_group_name_H-M   'P 1'
#
loop_
_entity.id
_entity.type
_entity.pdbx_description
1 polymer ?
#
loop_
_entity_poly.entity_id
_entity_poly.type
_entity_poly.pdbx_seq_one_letter_code
_entity_poly.pdbx_strand_id
1 'polypeptide(L)'
;MSQTKNFLHLRNKLNCLHYSDPLSKESCALVGKLLAEIAKMTENFQKEKTRADTLENTVRQEQIALLPLQKENARVVRENNSLHKEIITVKENLAQNDNSWQKQFRQLESEYNDIKNALKMKDFELKNLRNRNRKLEEKLGGIVKQNTMTNGWQVAPSYSQQENEEEPTSRPKMEMTYMLEKQTSRELESAEEENLFNQVCEADTRLQITHNELNAYRQLKEETDLKFKQLESMIHERDKEISRLNNLYTGTETTVQAAFHEKDNQQTIAKLNSQLDFINKENNRLQSIIEGLKTRKKSAPGLYKENRKAGSKLEKLQKGKFISRALDNEQLRRQNEACENQISQLQQKETSLTKGILLNYVDKNKYLAALQTISLHEQQCAKLKTLITALENQQKLQTLSTLKKSFDLA
;
A
#
# COMPACT_ATOMS: atom_id res chain seq x y z
N MET A 1 41.57 -1.81 -64.29
CA MET A 1 40.13 -2.17 -64.21
C MET A 1 39.43 -1.60 -62.98
N SER A 2 39.99 -1.73 -61.76
CA SER A 2 39.33 -1.25 -60.52
C SER A 2 39.18 0.28 -60.42
N GLN A 3 40.22 1.05 -60.75
CA GLN A 3 40.21 2.52 -60.63
C GLN A 3 39.21 3.22 -61.58
N THR A 4 39.03 2.69 -62.79
CA THR A 4 38.09 3.25 -63.78
C THR A 4 36.63 3.06 -63.34
N LYS A 5 36.33 1.92 -62.70
CA LYS A 5 35.00 1.64 -62.12
C LYS A 5 34.71 2.53 -60.91
N ASN A 6 35.70 2.71 -60.02
CA ASN A 6 35.58 3.60 -58.86
C ASN A 6 35.41 5.07 -59.26
N PHE A 7 36.10 5.52 -60.31
CA PHE A 7 35.95 6.86 -60.87
C PHE A 7 34.54 7.12 -61.39
N LEU A 8 33.99 6.19 -62.19
CA LEU A 8 32.64 6.31 -62.71
C LEU A 8 31.61 6.33 -61.57
N HIS A 9 31.81 5.52 -60.53
CA HIS A 9 30.92 5.46 -59.38
C HIS A 9 30.94 6.75 -58.55
N LEU A 10 32.12 7.32 -58.29
CA LEU A 10 32.27 8.59 -57.59
C LEU A 10 31.67 9.75 -58.39
N ARG A 11 31.91 9.78 -59.71
CA ARG A 11 31.34 10.77 -60.62
C ARG A 11 29.83 10.72 -60.64
N ASN A 12 29.23 9.52 -60.67
CA ASN A 12 27.78 9.38 -60.58
C ASN A 12 27.24 9.88 -59.23
N LYS A 13 27.93 9.60 -58.11
CA LYS A 13 27.56 10.14 -56.79
C LYS A 13 27.61 11.67 -56.73
N LEU A 14 28.66 12.27 -57.27
CA LEU A 14 28.81 13.73 -57.33
C LEU A 14 27.76 14.39 -58.23
N ASN A 15 27.48 13.79 -59.40
CA ASN A 15 26.41 14.25 -60.28
C ASN A 15 25.03 14.17 -59.63
N CYS A 16 24.76 13.15 -58.81
CA CYS A 16 23.52 13.07 -58.02
C CYS A 16 23.43 14.14 -56.92
N LEU A 17 24.57 14.70 -56.49
CA LEU A 17 24.66 15.85 -55.59
C LEU A 17 24.76 17.17 -56.36
N HIS A 18 24.54 17.15 -57.68
CA HIS A 18 24.64 18.27 -58.61
C HIS A 18 26.04 18.89 -58.78
N TYR A 19 27.09 18.23 -58.28
CA TYR A 19 28.48 18.61 -58.56
C TYR A 19 28.91 18.03 -59.91
N SER A 20 28.79 18.86 -60.96
CA SER A 20 28.97 18.44 -62.37
C SER A 20 30.35 18.79 -62.95
N ASP A 21 31.25 19.37 -62.14
CA ASP A 21 32.55 19.84 -62.59
C ASP A 21 33.48 18.69 -63.04
N PRO A 22 34.28 18.89 -64.10
CA PRO A 22 35.15 17.84 -64.64
C PRO A 22 36.25 17.44 -63.64
N LEU A 23 36.15 16.22 -63.09
CA LEU A 23 37.13 15.67 -62.15
C LEU A 23 38.25 14.88 -62.85
N SER A 24 39.51 15.13 -62.46
CA SER A 24 40.67 14.31 -62.88
C SER A 24 40.62 12.91 -62.25
N LYS A 25 41.16 11.91 -62.96
CA LYS A 25 41.28 10.54 -62.45
C LYS A 25 42.24 10.44 -61.25
N GLU A 26 43.23 11.33 -61.16
CA GLU A 26 44.24 11.33 -60.11
C GLU A 26 43.69 11.83 -58.77
N SER A 27 42.80 12.82 -58.80
CA SER A 27 42.15 13.37 -57.59
C SER A 27 40.99 12.52 -57.08
N CYS A 28 40.52 11.54 -57.87
CA CYS A 28 39.37 10.69 -57.55
C CYS A 28 39.51 9.95 -56.22
N ALA A 29 40.69 9.42 -55.90
CA ALA A 29 40.89 8.65 -54.65
C ALA A 29 40.80 9.55 -53.41
N LEU A 30 41.28 10.79 -53.51
CA LEU A 30 41.22 11.77 -52.42
C LEU A 30 39.78 12.25 -52.21
N VAL A 31 39.08 12.64 -53.30
CA VAL A 31 37.69 13.10 -53.22
C VAL A 31 36.78 12.00 -52.67
N GLY A 32 37.01 10.74 -53.04
CA GLY A 32 36.28 9.60 -52.47
C GLY A 32 36.49 9.43 -50.96
N LYS A 33 37.72 9.63 -50.47
CA LYS A 33 38.02 9.59 -49.03
C LYS A 33 37.36 10.75 -48.28
N LEU A 34 37.46 11.97 -48.81
CA LEU A 34 36.84 13.16 -48.21
C LEU A 34 35.32 13.03 -48.15
N LEU A 35 34.66 12.54 -49.21
CA LEU A 35 33.22 12.29 -49.21
C LEU A 35 32.83 11.23 -48.18
N ALA A 36 33.62 10.17 -48.04
CA ALA A 36 33.39 9.13 -47.03
C ALA A 36 33.59 9.67 -45.61
N GLU A 37 34.60 10.51 -45.38
CA GLU A 37 34.87 11.16 -44.10
C GLU A 37 33.77 12.16 -43.74
N ILE A 38 33.30 12.98 -44.67
CA ILE A 38 32.19 13.92 -44.46
C ILE A 38 30.90 13.15 -44.17
N ALA A 39 30.61 12.08 -44.91
CA ALA A 39 29.45 11.24 -44.64
C ALA A 39 29.52 10.64 -43.22
N LYS A 40 30.68 10.12 -42.81
CA LYS A 40 30.91 9.58 -41.47
C LYS A 40 30.82 10.66 -40.39
N MET A 41 31.39 11.85 -40.63
CA MET A 41 31.33 12.99 -39.71
C MET A 41 29.89 13.48 -39.55
N THR A 42 29.11 13.54 -40.62
CA THR A 42 27.70 13.94 -40.59
C THR A 42 26.86 12.91 -39.84
N GLU A 43 27.09 11.62 -40.08
CA GLU A 43 26.42 10.55 -39.33
C GLU A 43 26.76 10.61 -37.83
N ASN A 44 28.03 10.80 -37.49
CA ASN A 44 28.48 10.96 -36.11
C ASN A 44 27.91 12.23 -35.46
N PHE A 45 27.86 13.35 -36.19
CA PHE A 45 27.25 14.58 -35.71
C PHE A 45 25.77 14.41 -35.44
N GLN A 46 25.03 13.74 -36.34
CA GLN A 46 23.60 13.45 -36.10
C GLN A 46 23.41 12.53 -34.89
N LYS A 47 24.23 11.48 -34.75
CA LYS A 47 24.21 10.63 -33.55
C LYS A 47 24.46 11.44 -32.29
N GLU A 48 25.50 12.26 -32.28
CA GLU A 48 25.86 13.06 -31.11
C GLU A 48 24.81 14.13 -30.78
N LYS A 49 24.21 14.73 -31.80
CA LYS A 49 23.07 15.65 -31.64
C LYS A 49 21.88 14.94 -31.00
N THR A 50 21.46 13.78 -31.54
CA THR A 50 20.36 13.02 -30.94
C THR A 50 20.67 12.60 -29.51
N ARG A 51 21.94 12.25 -29.21
CA ARG A 51 22.39 11.94 -27.85
C ARG A 51 22.26 13.15 -26.94
N ALA A 52 22.73 14.33 -27.36
CA ALA A 52 22.61 15.57 -26.61
C ALA A 52 21.13 15.93 -26.34
N ASP A 53 20.28 15.84 -27.36
CA ASP A 53 18.84 16.12 -27.23
C ASP A 53 18.17 15.14 -26.24
N THR A 54 18.55 13.86 -26.26
CA THR A 54 18.03 12.90 -25.27
C THR A 54 18.49 13.22 -23.85
N LEU A 55 19.77 13.59 -23.66
CA LEU A 55 20.33 13.97 -22.37
C LEU A 55 19.68 15.23 -21.81
N GLU A 56 19.46 16.24 -22.65
CA GLU A 56 18.78 17.47 -22.25
C GLU A 56 17.34 17.17 -21.77
N ASN A 57 16.62 16.32 -22.52
CA ASN A 57 15.29 15.89 -22.13
C ASN A 57 15.28 15.09 -20.82
N THR A 58 16.24 14.19 -20.60
CA THR A 58 16.34 13.45 -19.33
C THR A 58 16.65 14.37 -18.16
N VAL A 59 17.60 15.30 -18.31
CA VAL A 59 17.94 16.28 -17.26
C VAL A 59 16.72 17.14 -16.92
N ARG A 60 15.97 17.59 -17.92
CA ARG A 60 14.75 18.37 -17.70
C ARG A 60 13.68 17.55 -16.97
N GLN A 61 13.50 16.28 -17.32
CA GLN A 61 12.56 15.39 -16.63
C GLN A 61 12.97 15.12 -15.18
N GLU A 62 14.26 14.90 -14.93
CA GLU A 62 14.82 14.72 -13.59
C GLU A 62 14.63 15.98 -12.73
N GLN A 63 14.87 17.17 -13.30
CA GLN A 63 14.61 18.44 -12.60
C GLN A 63 13.14 18.58 -12.20
N ILE A 64 12.21 18.25 -13.10
CA ILE A 64 10.77 18.27 -12.80
C ILE A 64 10.43 17.25 -11.70
N ALA A 65 11.04 16.07 -11.73
CA ALA A 65 10.86 15.04 -10.70
C ALA A 65 11.45 15.42 -9.34
N LEU A 66 12.51 16.25 -9.30
CA LEU A 66 13.15 16.73 -8.08
C LEU A 66 12.34 17.82 -7.36
N LEU A 67 11.59 18.66 -8.07
CA LEU A 67 10.78 19.74 -7.48
C LEU A 67 9.85 19.29 -6.33
N PRO A 68 9.03 18.23 -6.46
CA PRO A 68 8.19 17.77 -5.36
C PRO A 68 9.02 17.30 -4.15
N LEU A 69 10.17 16.64 -4.38
CA LEU A 69 11.06 16.19 -3.31
C LEU A 69 11.71 17.38 -2.58
N GLN A 70 12.14 18.40 -3.30
CA GLN A 70 12.69 19.62 -2.70
C GLN A 70 11.62 20.36 -1.89
N LYS A 71 10.39 20.45 -2.41
CA LYS A 71 9.26 21.07 -1.71
C LYS A 71 8.91 20.32 -0.43
N GLU A 72 8.89 18.99 -0.47
CA GLU A 72 8.61 18.16 0.70
C GLU A 72 9.73 18.24 1.73
N ASN A 73 11.00 18.19 1.30
CA ASN A 73 12.14 18.37 2.20
C ASN A 73 12.08 19.75 2.90
N ALA A 74 11.79 20.82 2.15
CA ALA A 74 11.60 22.15 2.74
C ALA A 74 10.39 22.24 3.69
N ARG A 75 9.34 21.44 3.49
CA ARG A 75 8.21 21.33 4.41
C ARG A 75 8.62 20.63 5.70
N VAL A 76 9.24 19.46 5.57
CA VAL A 76 9.69 18.64 6.71
C VAL A 76 10.73 19.36 7.56
N VAL A 77 11.69 20.07 6.94
CA VAL A 77 12.68 20.86 7.69
C VAL A 77 12.01 21.98 8.50
N ARG A 78 11.00 22.65 7.94
CA ARG A 78 10.25 23.69 8.69
C ARG A 78 9.46 23.08 9.84
N GLU A 79 8.80 21.95 9.62
CA GLU A 79 8.05 21.22 10.65
C GLU A 79 8.98 20.74 11.77
N ASN A 80 10.11 20.14 11.42
CA ASN A 80 11.12 19.68 12.38
C ASN A 80 11.64 20.84 13.24
N ASN A 81 11.99 21.97 12.63
CA ASN A 81 12.44 23.16 13.35
C ASN A 81 11.34 23.73 14.27
N SER A 82 10.08 23.69 13.84
CA SER A 82 8.93 24.13 14.65
C SER A 82 8.74 23.23 15.87
N LEU A 83 8.69 21.92 15.66
CA LEU A 83 8.58 20.93 16.73
C LEU A 83 9.75 21.01 17.71
N HIS A 84 10.97 21.23 17.20
CA HIS A 84 12.13 21.39 18.05
C HIS A 84 11.99 22.60 18.99
N LYS A 85 11.51 23.74 18.48
CA LYS A 85 11.22 24.92 19.31
C LYS A 85 10.12 24.64 20.33
N GLU A 86 9.03 23.99 19.91
CA GLU A 86 7.93 23.63 20.81
C GLU A 86 8.40 22.73 21.96
N ILE A 87 9.22 21.72 21.66
CA ILE A 87 9.81 20.84 22.67
C ILE A 87 10.66 21.64 23.67
N ILE A 88 11.46 22.60 23.20
CA ILE A 88 12.27 23.47 24.07
C ILE A 88 11.34 24.27 24.99
N THR A 89 10.34 24.95 24.43
CA THR A 89 9.39 25.77 25.20
C THR A 89 8.61 24.95 26.23
N VAL A 90 8.13 23.76 25.86
CA VAL A 90 7.42 22.87 26.79
C VAL A 90 8.36 22.43 27.92
N LYS A 91 9.60 22.07 27.62
CA LYS A 91 10.59 21.70 28.65
C LYS A 91 10.89 22.86 29.60
N GLU A 92 11.05 24.06 29.08
CA GLU A 92 11.28 25.26 29.90
C GLU A 92 10.08 25.55 30.80
N ASN A 93 8.86 25.49 30.27
CA ASN A 93 7.63 25.69 31.04
C ASN A 93 7.46 24.62 32.13
N LEU A 94 7.74 23.36 31.82
CA LEU A 94 7.69 22.28 32.81
C LEU A 94 8.72 22.48 33.92
N ALA A 95 9.94 22.88 33.58
CA ALA A 95 10.98 23.16 34.57
C ALA A 95 10.62 24.38 35.44
N GLN A 96 10.02 25.42 34.86
CA GLN A 96 9.52 26.58 35.61
C GLN A 96 8.39 26.19 36.56
N ASN A 97 7.45 25.38 36.08
CA ASN A 97 6.36 24.88 36.91
C ASN A 97 6.88 24.00 38.04
N ASP A 98 7.74 23.02 37.76
CA ASP A 98 8.32 22.15 38.80
C ASP A 98 9.04 22.98 39.88
N ASN A 99 9.84 23.98 39.49
CA ASN A 99 10.46 24.91 40.43
C ASN A 99 9.45 25.71 41.27
N SER A 100 8.34 26.15 40.67
CA SER A 100 7.27 26.87 41.38
C SER A 100 6.57 25.97 42.41
N TRP A 101 6.25 24.74 42.01
CA TRP A 101 5.58 23.76 42.84
C TRP A 101 6.48 23.31 44.00
N GLN A 102 7.77 23.09 43.75
CA GLN A 102 8.73 22.79 44.80
C GLN A 102 8.86 23.93 45.81
N LYS A 103 8.83 25.20 45.37
CA LYS A 103 8.84 26.36 46.27
C LYS A 103 7.59 26.41 47.14
N GLN A 104 6.40 26.25 46.55
CA GLN A 104 5.14 26.23 47.28
C GLN A 104 5.08 25.05 48.27
N PHE A 105 5.55 23.88 47.85
CA PHE A 105 5.63 22.72 48.72
C PHE A 105 6.51 22.98 49.95
N ARG A 106 7.71 23.55 49.75
CA ARG A 106 8.60 23.90 50.87
C ARG A 106 8.00 24.95 51.80
N GLN A 107 7.24 25.91 51.26
CA GLN A 107 6.52 26.90 52.07
C GLN A 107 5.45 26.23 52.94
N LEU A 108 4.57 25.42 52.32
CA LEU A 108 3.54 24.68 53.05
C LEU A 108 4.12 23.70 54.07
N GLU A 109 5.25 23.06 53.75
CA GLU A 109 5.95 22.17 54.68
C GLU A 109 6.49 22.95 55.88
N SER A 110 7.02 24.16 55.67
CA SER A 110 7.43 25.06 56.77
C SER A 110 6.24 25.45 57.64
N GLU A 111 5.16 25.95 57.03
CA GLU A 111 3.94 26.35 57.74
C GLU A 111 3.32 25.19 58.54
N TYR A 112 3.26 24.01 57.93
CA TYR A 112 2.79 22.79 58.60
C TYR A 112 3.65 22.46 59.83
N ASN A 113 4.98 22.54 59.71
CA ASN A 113 5.89 22.30 60.82
C ASN A 113 5.71 23.36 61.93
N ASP A 114 5.51 24.62 61.58
CA ASP A 114 5.25 25.70 62.54
C ASP A 114 3.94 25.47 63.31
N ILE A 115 2.85 25.14 62.60
CA ILE A 115 1.56 24.81 63.21
C ILE A 115 1.68 23.59 64.12
N LYS A 116 2.36 22.54 63.66
CA LYS A 116 2.59 21.32 64.44
C LYS A 116 3.37 21.62 65.72
N ASN A 117 4.36 22.51 65.66
CA ASN A 117 5.12 22.93 66.83
C ASN A 117 4.26 23.77 67.78
N ALA A 118 3.45 24.70 67.27
CA ALA A 118 2.50 25.48 68.07
C ALA A 118 1.48 24.58 68.79
N LEU A 119 0.96 23.56 68.11
CA LEU A 119 0.05 22.57 68.69
C LEU A 119 0.71 21.83 69.86
N LYS A 120 1.95 21.34 69.69
CA LYS A 120 2.70 20.68 70.76
C LYS A 120 2.89 21.59 71.98
N MET A 121 3.16 22.88 71.77
CA MET A 121 3.28 23.84 72.87
C MET A 121 1.95 24.03 73.60
N LYS A 122 0.84 24.11 72.87
CA LYS A 122 -0.51 24.22 73.46
C LYS A 122 -0.91 22.97 74.24
N ASP A 123 -0.56 21.78 73.74
CA ASP A 123 -0.78 20.53 74.48
C ASP A 123 0.00 20.50 75.80
N PHE A 124 1.25 20.98 75.79
CA PHE A 124 2.05 21.09 77.00
C PHE A 124 1.46 22.10 78.00
N GLU A 125 1.01 23.27 77.53
CA GLU A 125 0.31 24.26 78.35
C GLU A 125 -0.98 23.68 78.97
N LEU A 126 -1.82 23.02 78.16
CA LEU A 126 -3.05 22.36 78.62
C LEU A 126 -2.75 21.29 79.68
N LYS A 127 -1.70 20.49 79.48
CA LYS A 127 -1.27 19.51 80.48
C LYS A 127 -0.86 20.17 81.80
N ASN A 128 -0.13 21.29 81.74
CA ASN A 128 0.25 22.05 82.92
C ASN A 128 -0.96 22.66 83.64
N LEU A 129 -1.91 23.23 82.91
CA LEU A 129 -3.15 23.76 83.47
C LEU A 129 -4.00 22.65 84.11
N ARG A 130 -4.16 21.50 83.45
CA ARG A 130 -4.84 20.33 84.03
C ARG A 130 -4.18 19.88 85.33
N ASN A 131 -2.85 19.82 85.38
CA ASN A 131 -2.12 19.47 86.61
C ASN A 131 -2.30 20.50 87.72
N ARG A 132 -2.36 21.80 87.40
CA ARG A 132 -2.62 22.88 88.38
C ARG A 132 -4.05 22.81 88.90
N ASN A 133 -5.04 22.66 88.01
CA ASN A 133 -6.44 22.48 88.41
C ASN A 133 -6.60 21.27 89.32
N ARG A 134 -6.00 20.13 88.99
CA ARG A 134 -6.03 18.95 89.86
C ARG A 134 -5.48 19.25 91.27
N LYS A 135 -4.35 19.97 91.37
CA LYS A 135 -3.79 20.38 92.67
C LYS A 135 -4.71 21.36 93.42
N LEU A 136 -5.41 22.25 92.73
CA LEU A 136 -6.37 23.17 93.33
C LEU A 136 -7.62 22.42 93.81
N GLU A 137 -8.13 21.47 93.04
CA GLU A 137 -9.23 20.57 93.42
C GLU A 137 -8.85 19.74 94.65
N GLU A 138 -7.64 19.17 94.69
CA GLU A 138 -7.11 18.45 95.86
C GLU A 138 -7.04 19.35 97.10
N LYS A 139 -6.54 20.58 96.97
CA LYS A 139 -6.50 21.56 98.07
C LYS A 139 -7.89 21.97 98.54
N LEU A 140 -8.81 22.26 97.61
CA LEU A 140 -10.19 22.62 97.92
C LEU A 140 -10.89 21.46 98.64
N GLY A 141 -10.73 20.23 98.14
CA GLY A 141 -11.23 19.02 98.79
C GLY A 141 -10.65 18.83 100.19
N GLY A 142 -9.36 19.16 100.39
CA GLY A 142 -8.73 19.19 101.72
C GLY A 142 -9.37 20.22 102.66
N ILE A 143 -9.57 21.45 102.20
CA ILE A 143 -10.21 22.53 102.98
C ILE A 143 -11.66 22.17 103.31
N VAL A 144 -12.43 21.64 102.35
CA VAL A 144 -13.81 21.19 102.58
C VAL A 144 -13.83 20.11 103.66
N LYS A 145 -12.97 19.08 103.56
CA LYS A 145 -12.84 18.03 104.58
C LYS A 145 -12.46 18.62 105.95
N GLN A 146 -11.49 19.52 105.99
CA GLN A 146 -11.07 20.18 107.23
C GLN A 146 -12.22 21.01 107.84
N ASN A 147 -12.91 21.85 107.06
CA ASN A 147 -14.07 22.62 107.52
C ASN A 147 -15.21 21.73 108.01
N THR A 148 -15.50 20.61 107.34
CA THR A 148 -16.50 19.63 107.81
C THR A 148 -16.10 19.00 109.14
N MET A 149 -14.81 18.80 109.40
CA MET A 149 -14.31 18.23 110.66
C MET A 149 -14.18 19.26 111.79
N THR A 150 -13.82 20.51 111.49
CA THR A 150 -13.57 21.55 112.50
C THR A 150 -14.85 22.26 112.95
N ASN A 151 -15.81 22.50 112.05
CA ASN A 151 -17.01 23.26 112.38
C ASN A 151 -18.25 22.39 112.62
N GLY A 152 -18.18 21.06 112.47
CA GLY A 152 -19.34 20.18 112.66
C GLY A 152 -20.52 20.48 111.72
N TRP A 153 -20.28 21.22 110.63
CA TRP A 153 -21.27 21.40 109.59
C TRP A 153 -21.38 20.07 108.84
N GLN A 154 -22.40 19.29 109.18
CA GLN A 154 -22.88 18.22 108.31
C GLN A 154 -23.25 18.87 106.97
N VAL A 155 -22.40 18.70 105.96
CA VAL A 155 -22.80 18.91 104.58
C VAL A 155 -23.78 17.79 104.25
N ALA A 156 -25.06 18.14 104.30
CA ALA A 156 -26.14 17.27 103.87
C ALA A 156 -25.90 16.83 102.42
N PRO A 157 -26.09 15.54 102.08
CA PRO A 157 -26.00 15.07 100.72
C PRO A 157 -27.33 15.33 100.02
N SER A 158 -27.40 16.34 99.16
CA SER A 158 -28.33 16.33 98.02
C SER A 158 -28.02 17.52 97.12
N TYR A 159 -27.85 17.27 95.83
CA TYR A 159 -28.82 17.76 94.84
C TYR A 159 -28.53 17.05 93.51
N SER A 160 -29.27 15.97 93.30
CA SER A 160 -29.65 15.51 91.98
C SER A 160 -30.54 16.57 91.32
N GLN A 161 -30.24 16.82 90.05
CA GLN A 161 -31.15 17.10 88.94
C GLN A 161 -32.55 17.67 89.21
N GLN A 162 -32.82 18.71 88.42
CA GLN A 162 -34.10 19.19 87.86
C GLN A 162 -34.80 20.38 88.54
N GLU A 163 -34.80 21.46 87.75
CA GLU A 163 -35.97 22.20 87.26
C GLU A 163 -36.97 22.75 88.28
N ASN A 164 -37.19 24.06 88.07
CA ASN A 164 -38.39 24.83 88.31
C ASN A 164 -38.64 25.43 89.71
N GLU A 165 -38.85 26.74 89.62
CA GLU A 165 -39.92 27.50 90.26
C GLU A 165 -39.78 27.89 91.74
N GLU A 166 -39.95 29.20 91.92
CA GLU A 166 -40.85 29.81 92.90
C GLU A 166 -40.47 29.72 94.39
N GLU A 167 -40.27 30.92 94.97
CA GLU A 167 -40.60 31.21 96.37
C GLU A 167 -41.98 30.61 96.72
N PRO A 168 -42.21 30.06 97.94
CA PRO A 168 -42.64 30.97 99.02
C PRO A 168 -42.34 30.54 100.48
N THR A 169 -42.18 31.59 101.31
CA THR A 169 -42.62 31.78 102.69
C THR A 169 -42.84 30.59 103.65
N SER A 170 -42.17 30.63 104.81
CA SER A 170 -42.82 30.85 106.13
C SER A 170 -41.81 30.68 107.28
N ARG A 171 -41.68 31.72 108.12
CA ARG A 171 -41.08 31.62 109.47
C ARG A 171 -42.19 31.81 110.52
N PRO A 172 -42.14 31.10 111.66
CA PRO A 172 -43.16 31.14 112.69
C PRO A 172 -43.05 32.37 113.60
N LYS A 173 -44.22 32.76 114.11
CA LYS A 173 -44.55 33.91 114.95
C LYS A 173 -43.91 33.85 116.34
N MET A 174 -43.53 35.02 116.87
CA MET A 174 -43.59 35.33 118.30
C MET A 174 -44.49 36.56 118.47
N GLU A 175 -45.54 36.40 119.27
CA GLU A 175 -46.48 37.45 119.65
C GLU A 175 -45.86 38.39 120.70
N MET A 176 -46.07 39.68 120.52
CA MET A 176 -46.24 40.61 121.63
C MET A 176 -47.33 41.63 121.23
N THR A 177 -48.47 41.49 121.88
CA THR A 177 -49.57 42.46 121.97
C THR A 177 -49.05 43.86 122.28
N TYR A 178 -49.56 44.90 121.60
CA TYR A 178 -50.60 45.80 122.12
C TYR A 178 -50.84 47.03 121.23
N MET A 179 -52.09 47.47 121.26
CA MET A 179 -52.67 48.78 120.89
C MET A 179 -52.97 49.05 119.41
N LEU A 180 -54.28 49.07 119.12
CA LEU A 180 -54.88 49.86 118.04
C LEU A 180 -54.49 51.32 118.22
N GLU A 181 -53.89 51.92 117.20
CA GLU A 181 -54.03 53.35 116.95
C GLU A 181 -54.42 53.59 115.49
N LYS A 182 -55.47 54.39 115.35
CA LYS A 182 -56.02 54.97 114.14
C LYS A 182 -54.99 55.93 113.55
N GLN A 183 -55.04 56.13 112.23
CA GLN A 183 -54.25 57.07 111.39
C GLN A 183 -52.97 56.39 110.87
N THR A 184 -52.75 56.20 109.58
CA THR A 184 -52.80 57.19 108.49
C THR A 184 -52.93 56.49 107.14
N SER A 185 -53.86 56.93 106.30
CA SER A 185 -53.93 56.57 104.87
C SER A 185 -52.75 57.11 104.04
N ARG A 186 -51.56 57.34 104.63
CA ARG A 186 -50.38 57.93 103.97
C ARG A 186 -49.24 56.94 103.71
N GLU A 187 -49.21 55.78 104.35
CA GLU A 187 -48.10 54.82 104.19
C GLU A 187 -48.25 53.89 102.98
N LEU A 188 -49.47 53.70 102.47
CA LEU A 188 -49.73 52.94 101.24
C LEU A 188 -49.30 53.69 99.97
N GLU A 189 -49.44 55.02 99.94
CA GLU A 189 -49.01 55.84 98.80
C GLU A 189 -47.47 55.82 98.63
N SER A 190 -46.71 55.76 99.72
CA SER A 190 -45.23 55.74 99.68
C SER A 190 -44.64 54.44 99.11
N ALA A 191 -45.28 53.29 99.34
CA ALA A 191 -44.79 52.00 98.83
C ALA A 191 -45.12 51.79 97.34
N GLU A 192 -46.24 52.34 96.88
CA GLU A 192 -46.61 52.35 95.45
C GLU A 192 -45.73 53.32 94.67
N GLU A 193 -45.41 54.49 95.23
CA GLU A 193 -44.48 55.46 94.64
C GLU A 193 -43.05 54.89 94.51
N GLU A 194 -42.56 54.13 95.48
CA GLU A 194 -41.23 53.49 95.44
C GLU A 194 -41.17 52.35 94.40
N ASN A 195 -42.26 51.58 94.25
CA ASN A 195 -42.38 50.54 93.21
C ASN A 195 -42.46 51.15 91.79
N LEU A 196 -43.23 52.24 91.63
CA LEU A 196 -43.28 53.01 90.38
C LEU A 196 -41.91 53.60 90.02
N PHE A 197 -41.19 54.15 91.00
CA PHE A 197 -39.84 54.68 90.80
C PHE A 197 -38.86 53.59 90.33
N ASN A 198 -38.88 52.42 90.98
CA ASN A 198 -38.03 51.30 90.59
C ASN A 198 -38.37 50.78 89.17
N GLN A 199 -39.65 50.68 88.81
CA GLN A 199 -40.07 50.29 87.46
C GLN A 199 -39.64 51.30 86.39
N VAL A 200 -39.69 52.60 86.69
CA VAL A 200 -39.21 53.65 85.78
C VAL A 200 -37.69 53.58 85.63
N CYS A 201 -36.94 53.39 86.70
CA CYS A 201 -35.48 53.19 86.62
C CYS A 201 -35.10 51.91 85.84
N GLU A 202 -35.85 50.81 86.00
CA GLU A 202 -35.68 49.60 85.21
C GLU A 202 -36.05 49.78 83.74
N ALA A 203 -37.04 50.63 83.44
CA ALA A 203 -37.38 50.99 82.07
C ALA A 203 -36.27 51.86 81.43
N ASP A 204 -35.75 52.85 82.16
CA ASP A 204 -34.67 53.72 81.71
C ASP A 204 -33.36 52.96 81.48
N THR A 205 -33.01 52.03 82.38
CA THR A 205 -31.82 51.17 82.19
C THR A 205 -31.98 50.26 80.97
N ARG A 206 -33.16 49.67 80.75
CA ARG A 206 -33.45 48.91 79.51
C ARG A 206 -33.42 49.78 78.26
N LEU A 207 -33.96 51.00 78.33
CA LEU A 207 -33.88 51.97 77.23
C LEU A 207 -32.44 52.36 76.93
N GLN A 208 -31.60 52.54 77.95
CA GLN A 208 -30.19 52.87 77.77
C GLN A 208 -29.40 51.70 77.16
N ILE A 209 -29.64 50.47 77.62
CA ILE A 209 -29.02 49.26 77.05
C ILE A 209 -29.42 49.11 75.58
N THR A 210 -30.72 49.15 75.27
CA THR A 210 -31.21 49.04 73.89
C THR A 210 -30.72 50.19 73.01
N HIS A 211 -30.58 51.40 73.54
CA HIS A 211 -29.99 52.52 72.81
C HIS A 211 -28.51 52.28 72.49
N ASN A 212 -27.74 51.74 73.44
CA ASN A 212 -26.34 51.40 73.24
C ASN A 212 -26.18 50.27 72.21
N GLU A 213 -27.01 49.22 72.29
CA GLU A 213 -27.03 48.14 71.30
C GLU A 213 -27.39 48.67 69.91
N LEU A 214 -28.41 49.53 69.82
CA LEU A 214 -28.83 50.15 68.56
C LEU A 214 -27.72 51.01 67.94
N ASN A 215 -26.96 51.74 68.76
CA ASN A 215 -25.81 52.51 68.31
C ASN A 215 -24.65 51.59 67.86
N ALA A 216 -24.38 50.49 68.56
CA ALA A 216 -23.39 49.50 68.14
C ALA A 216 -23.76 48.84 66.80
N TYR A 217 -25.04 48.50 66.60
CA TYR A 217 -25.53 47.97 65.33
C TYR A 217 -25.45 49.00 64.20
N ARG A 218 -25.68 50.29 64.47
CA ARG A 218 -25.49 51.36 63.48
C ARG A 218 -24.03 51.48 63.05
N GLN A 219 -23.09 51.48 63.99
CA GLN A 219 -21.66 51.52 63.69
C GLN A 219 -21.23 50.30 62.88
N LEU A 220 -21.65 49.10 63.30
CA LEU A 220 -21.33 47.88 62.57
C LEU A 220 -21.89 47.91 61.14
N LYS A 221 -23.11 48.42 60.96
CA LYS A 221 -23.71 48.59 59.64
C LYS A 221 -22.88 49.53 58.76
N GLU A 222 -22.49 50.69 59.29
CA GLU A 222 -21.67 51.66 58.55
C GLU A 222 -20.31 51.07 58.14
N GLU A 223 -19.66 50.31 59.04
CA GLU A 223 -18.42 49.61 58.72
C GLU A 223 -18.61 48.55 57.62
N THR A 224 -19.72 47.79 57.67
CA THR A 224 -20.01 46.80 56.64
C THR A 224 -20.35 47.44 55.30
N ASP A 225 -21.09 48.55 55.29
CA ASP A 225 -21.44 49.29 54.07
C ASP A 225 -20.18 49.89 53.42
N LEU A 226 -19.21 50.34 54.22
CA LEU A 226 -17.93 50.83 53.73
C LEU A 226 -17.09 49.72 53.09
N LYS A 227 -17.01 48.54 53.74
CA LYS A 227 -16.33 47.36 53.17
C LYS A 227 -17.01 46.89 51.89
N PHE A 228 -18.35 46.92 51.84
CA PHE A 228 -19.10 46.55 50.66
C PHE A 228 -18.78 47.46 49.47
N LYS A 229 -18.79 48.79 49.67
CA LYS A 229 -18.39 49.77 48.65
C LYS A 229 -16.96 49.56 48.14
N GLN A 230 -16.03 49.22 49.04
CA GLN A 230 -14.64 48.90 48.64
C GLN A 230 -14.57 47.66 47.76
N LEU A 231 -15.29 46.59 48.12
CA LEU A 231 -15.35 45.36 47.33
C LEU A 231 -16.02 45.58 45.98
N GLU A 232 -17.12 46.36 45.92
CA GLU A 232 -17.75 46.74 44.66
C GLU A 232 -16.79 47.49 43.74
N SER A 233 -16.02 48.44 44.28
CA SER A 233 -15.00 49.16 43.51
C SER A 233 -13.92 48.21 42.96
N MET A 234 -13.44 47.27 43.79
CA MET A 234 -12.46 46.27 43.35
C MET A 234 -13.02 45.37 42.25
N ILE A 235 -14.24 44.88 42.38
CA ILE A 235 -14.91 44.06 41.34
C ILE A 235 -14.99 44.84 40.04
N HIS A 236 -15.42 46.10 40.09
CA HIS A 236 -15.54 46.95 38.92
C HIS A 236 -14.20 47.18 38.19
N GLU A 237 -13.09 47.33 38.94
CA GLU A 237 -11.74 47.39 38.35
C GLU A 237 -11.32 46.07 37.72
N ARG A 238 -11.62 44.93 38.36
CA ARG A 238 -11.34 43.62 37.77
C ARG A 238 -12.15 43.38 36.50
N ASP A 239 -13.42 43.77 36.46
CA ASP A 239 -14.27 43.61 35.28
C ASP A 239 -13.78 44.45 34.09
N LYS A 240 -13.27 45.67 34.36
CA LYS A 240 -12.60 46.49 33.35
C LYS A 240 -11.36 45.79 32.79
N GLU A 241 -10.55 45.19 33.66
CA GLU A 241 -9.35 44.48 33.24
C GLU A 241 -9.67 43.18 32.49
N ILE A 242 -10.68 42.43 32.92
CA ILE A 242 -11.19 41.26 32.19
C ILE A 242 -11.65 41.69 30.80
N SER A 243 -12.39 42.79 30.69
CA SER A 243 -12.84 43.32 29.39
C SER A 243 -11.67 43.73 28.51
N ARG A 244 -10.65 44.39 29.07
CA ARG A 244 -9.41 44.76 28.37
C ARG A 244 -8.66 43.53 27.87
N LEU A 245 -8.45 42.54 28.73
CA LEU A 245 -7.77 41.29 28.40
C LEU A 245 -8.54 40.49 27.35
N ASN A 246 -9.86 40.44 27.46
CA ASN A 246 -10.70 39.74 26.49
C ASN A 246 -10.63 40.41 25.10
N ASN A 247 -10.68 41.74 25.04
CA ASN A 247 -10.49 42.49 23.80
C ASN A 247 -9.11 42.27 23.19
N LEU A 248 -8.06 42.21 24.03
CA LEU A 248 -6.70 41.89 23.59
C LEU A 248 -6.64 40.45 23.04
N TYR A 249 -7.30 39.49 23.70
CA TYR A 249 -7.33 38.08 23.29
C TYR A 249 -8.11 37.85 21.97
N THR A 250 -9.20 38.57 21.77
CA THR A 250 -9.93 38.55 20.49
C THR A 250 -9.21 39.29 19.37
N GLY A 251 -8.32 40.23 19.71
CA GLY A 251 -7.53 41.03 18.77
C GLY A 251 -6.15 40.44 18.44
N THR A 252 -5.69 39.40 19.14
CA THR A 252 -4.38 38.80 18.88
C THR A 252 -4.40 37.89 17.65
N GLU A 253 -3.36 38.04 16.83
CA GLU A 253 -3.02 37.29 15.62
C GLU A 253 -3.24 35.77 15.72
N THR A 254 -3.18 35.20 16.93
CA THR A 254 -3.32 33.78 17.23
C THR A 254 -4.69 33.19 16.86
N THR A 255 -5.79 33.94 17.00
CA THR A 255 -7.13 33.44 16.67
C THR A 255 -7.39 33.44 15.16
N VAL A 256 -6.91 34.48 14.46
CA VAL A 256 -6.95 34.57 12.99
C VAL A 256 -5.99 33.55 12.36
N GLN A 257 -4.81 33.35 12.94
CA GLN A 257 -3.86 32.30 12.53
C GLN A 257 -4.45 30.90 12.77
N ALA A 258 -5.12 30.66 13.90
CA ALA A 258 -5.79 29.38 14.17
C ALA A 258 -6.88 29.09 13.13
N ALA A 259 -7.74 30.06 12.82
CA ALA A 259 -8.76 29.92 11.78
C ALA A 259 -8.16 29.73 10.37
N PHE A 260 -7.03 30.38 10.08
CA PHE A 260 -6.30 30.19 8.83
C PHE A 260 -5.67 28.79 8.74
N HIS A 261 -5.05 28.31 9.81
CA HIS A 261 -4.50 26.96 9.91
C HIS A 261 -5.59 25.89 9.85
N GLU A 262 -6.75 26.13 10.44
CA GLU A 262 -7.89 25.23 10.33
C GLU A 262 -8.38 25.10 8.89
N LYS A 263 -8.47 26.21 8.16
CA LYS A 263 -8.81 26.22 6.73
C LYS A 263 -7.75 25.51 5.88
N ASP A 264 -6.47 25.71 6.15
CA ASP A 264 -5.37 25.06 5.41
C ASP A 264 -5.31 23.55 5.71
N ASN A 265 -5.57 23.17 6.97
CA ASN A 265 -5.72 21.77 7.38
C ASN A 265 -6.92 21.12 6.69
N GLN A 266 -8.07 21.78 6.60
CA GLN A 266 -9.24 21.28 5.86
C GLN A 266 -8.92 21.06 4.37
N GLN A 267 -8.20 21.99 3.74
CA GLN A 267 -7.76 21.82 2.35
C GLN A 267 -6.77 20.67 2.18
N THR A 268 -5.89 20.46 3.15
CA THR A 268 -4.93 19.36 3.15
C THR A 268 -5.65 18.02 3.33
N ILE A 269 -6.60 17.94 4.25
CA ILE A 269 -7.46 16.76 4.44
C ILE A 269 -8.24 16.45 3.17
N ALA A 270 -8.82 17.44 2.49
CA ALA A 270 -9.54 17.24 1.23
C ALA A 270 -8.64 16.69 0.11
N LYS A 271 -7.39 17.17 0.01
CA LYS A 271 -6.40 16.64 -0.94
C LYS A 271 -6.00 15.20 -0.61
N LEU A 272 -5.74 14.91 0.67
CA LEU A 272 -5.40 13.57 1.12
C LEU A 272 -6.54 12.57 0.87
N ASN A 273 -7.79 12.98 1.11
CA ASN A 273 -8.96 12.16 0.80
C ASN A 273 -9.07 11.88 -0.70
N SER A 274 -8.86 12.90 -1.54
CA SER A 274 -8.86 12.72 -3.01
C SER A 274 -7.75 11.76 -3.48
N GLN A 275 -6.58 11.80 -2.84
CA GLN A 275 -5.48 10.87 -3.10
C GLN A 275 -5.81 9.45 -2.62
N LEU A 276 -6.41 9.32 -1.44
CA LEU A 276 -6.91 8.05 -0.91
C LEU A 276 -7.93 7.42 -1.84
N ASP A 277 -8.89 8.20 -2.35
CA ASP A 277 -9.89 7.74 -3.30
C ASP A 277 -9.26 7.25 -4.60
N PHE A 278 -8.25 7.97 -5.11
CA PHE A 278 -7.48 7.53 -6.28
C PHE A 278 -6.75 6.21 -6.02
N ILE A 279 -6.05 6.08 -4.90
CA ILE A 279 -5.33 4.87 -4.52
C ILE A 279 -6.30 3.70 -4.33
N ASN A 280 -7.44 3.93 -3.67
CA ASN A 280 -8.47 2.91 -3.47
C ASN A 280 -9.08 2.45 -4.80
N LYS A 281 -9.34 3.38 -5.72
CA LYS A 281 -9.81 3.05 -7.07
C LYS A 281 -8.79 2.20 -7.82
N GLU A 282 -7.52 2.55 -7.74
CA GLU A 282 -6.45 1.80 -8.40
C GLU A 282 -6.21 0.43 -7.76
N ASN A 283 -6.27 0.34 -6.43
CA ASN A 283 -6.23 -0.93 -5.70
C ASN A 283 -7.39 -1.84 -6.09
N ASN A 284 -8.60 -1.31 -6.19
CA ASN A 284 -9.77 -2.09 -6.64
C ASN A 284 -9.59 -2.57 -8.09
N ARG A 285 -9.03 -1.73 -8.98
CA ARG A 285 -8.69 -2.11 -10.36
C ARG A 285 -7.67 -3.25 -10.38
N LEU A 286 -6.60 -3.15 -9.60
CA LEU A 286 -5.56 -4.17 -9.49
C LEU A 286 -6.10 -5.48 -8.89
N GLN A 287 -6.96 -5.41 -7.87
CA GLN A 287 -7.62 -6.59 -7.30
C GLN A 287 -8.49 -7.30 -8.34
N SER A 288 -9.27 -6.56 -9.13
CA SER A 288 -10.08 -7.13 -10.21
C SER A 288 -9.22 -7.83 -11.27
N ILE A 289 -8.07 -7.24 -11.63
CA ILE A 289 -7.10 -7.87 -12.54
C ILE A 289 -6.54 -9.16 -11.93
N ILE A 290 -6.14 -9.12 -10.65
CA ILE A 290 -5.61 -10.30 -9.95
C ILE A 290 -6.66 -11.41 -9.91
N GLU A 291 -7.92 -11.11 -9.65
CA GLU A 291 -9.01 -12.08 -9.68
C GLU A 291 -9.25 -12.65 -11.08
N GLY A 292 -9.22 -11.81 -12.11
CA GLY A 292 -9.26 -12.23 -13.51
C GLY A 292 -8.09 -13.17 -13.88
N LEU A 293 -6.88 -12.87 -13.41
CA LEU A 293 -5.73 -13.75 -13.61
C LEU A 293 -5.84 -15.05 -12.81
N LYS A 294 -6.36 -15.01 -11.59
CA LYS A 294 -6.60 -16.21 -10.77
C LYS A 294 -7.64 -17.13 -11.41
N THR A 295 -8.74 -16.59 -11.93
CA THR A 295 -9.75 -17.39 -12.64
C THR A 295 -9.18 -18.01 -13.91
N ARG A 296 -8.39 -17.25 -14.69
CA ARG A 296 -7.68 -17.77 -15.87
C ARG A 296 -6.64 -18.84 -15.52
N LYS A 297 -5.93 -18.69 -14.40
CA LYS A 297 -5.00 -19.71 -13.88
C LYS A 297 -5.74 -20.98 -13.46
N LYS A 298 -6.94 -20.86 -12.87
CA LYS A 298 -7.79 -22.02 -12.51
C LYS A 298 -8.34 -22.75 -13.73
N SER A 299 -8.58 -22.07 -14.86
CA SER A 299 -9.04 -22.69 -16.11
C SER A 299 -7.91 -23.28 -16.96
N ALA A 300 -6.66 -22.82 -16.79
CA ALA A 300 -5.51 -23.33 -17.53
C ALA A 300 -5.33 -24.87 -17.46
N PRO A 301 -5.46 -25.56 -16.31
CA PRO A 301 -5.40 -27.02 -16.23
C PRO A 301 -6.44 -27.73 -17.10
N GLY A 302 -7.63 -27.14 -17.27
CA GLY A 302 -8.67 -27.65 -18.17
C GLY A 302 -8.23 -27.59 -19.63
N LEU A 303 -7.67 -26.45 -20.03
CA LEU A 303 -7.12 -26.26 -21.38
C LEU A 303 -5.93 -27.20 -21.66
N TYR A 304 -5.06 -27.46 -20.68
CA TYR A 304 -3.98 -28.45 -20.83
C TYR A 304 -4.52 -29.87 -21.02
N LYS A 305 -5.58 -30.26 -20.30
CA LYS A 305 -6.24 -31.56 -20.48
C LYS A 305 -6.87 -31.68 -21.87
N GLU A 306 -7.53 -30.64 -22.35
CA GLU A 306 -8.10 -30.60 -23.70
C GLU A 306 -7.03 -30.62 -24.79
N ASN A 307 -5.96 -29.84 -24.66
CA ASN A 307 -4.82 -29.89 -25.58
C ASN A 307 -4.14 -31.26 -25.60
N ARG A 308 -4.01 -31.93 -24.45
CA ARG A 308 -3.49 -33.30 -24.39
C ARG A 308 -4.41 -34.29 -25.12
N LYS A 309 -5.73 -34.16 -24.95
CA LYS A 309 -6.72 -34.95 -25.70
C LYS A 309 -6.62 -34.69 -27.21
N ALA A 310 -6.56 -33.42 -27.62
CA ALA A 310 -6.40 -33.03 -29.02
C ALA A 310 -5.09 -33.59 -29.61
N GLY A 311 -3.98 -33.48 -28.89
CA GLY A 311 -2.69 -34.07 -29.27
C GLY A 311 -2.77 -35.58 -29.47
N SER A 312 -3.39 -36.31 -28.54
CA SER A 312 -3.58 -37.77 -28.67
C SER A 312 -4.46 -38.14 -29.87
N LYS A 313 -5.47 -37.32 -30.20
CA LYS A 313 -6.31 -37.53 -31.39
C LYS A 313 -5.53 -37.27 -32.68
N LEU A 314 -4.67 -36.25 -32.68
CA LEU A 314 -3.82 -35.89 -33.81
C LEU A 314 -2.78 -36.97 -34.09
N GLU A 315 -2.17 -37.53 -33.04
CA GLU A 315 -1.24 -38.66 -33.16
C GLU A 315 -1.91 -39.91 -33.73
N LYS A 316 -3.13 -40.24 -33.26
CA LYS A 316 -3.93 -41.34 -33.84
C LYS A 316 -4.23 -41.12 -35.32
N LEU A 317 -4.60 -39.89 -35.71
CA LEU A 317 -4.84 -39.54 -37.11
C LEU A 317 -3.57 -39.63 -37.96
N GLN A 318 -2.42 -39.22 -37.44
CA GLN A 318 -1.13 -39.35 -38.13
C GLN A 318 -0.75 -40.82 -38.33
N LYS A 319 -0.90 -41.66 -37.30
CA LYS A 319 -0.69 -43.11 -37.42
C LYS A 319 -1.64 -43.71 -38.46
N GLY A 320 -2.92 -43.32 -38.46
CA GLY A 320 -3.89 -43.74 -39.47
C GLY A 320 -3.50 -43.34 -40.89
N LYS A 321 -3.04 -42.09 -41.11
CA LYS A 321 -2.54 -41.64 -42.42
C LYS A 321 -1.29 -42.40 -42.88
N PHE A 322 -0.39 -42.74 -41.96
CA PHE A 322 0.79 -43.53 -42.28
C PHE A 322 0.41 -44.96 -42.71
N ILE A 323 -0.51 -45.59 -41.99
CA ILE A 323 -1.04 -46.92 -42.34
C ILE A 323 -1.74 -46.89 -43.70
N SER A 324 -2.58 -45.88 -43.98
CA SER A 324 -3.25 -45.73 -45.28
C SER A 324 -2.24 -45.63 -46.43
N ARG A 325 -1.21 -44.78 -46.30
CA ARG A 325 -0.17 -44.66 -47.32
C ARG A 325 0.63 -45.95 -47.50
N ALA A 326 0.90 -46.67 -46.42
CA ALA A 326 1.58 -47.96 -46.49
C ALA A 326 0.73 -48.99 -47.26
N LEU A 327 -0.58 -49.02 -47.01
CA LEU A 327 -1.52 -49.88 -47.72
C LEU A 327 -1.60 -49.54 -49.21
N ASP A 328 -1.70 -48.24 -49.54
CA ASP A 328 -1.74 -47.75 -50.93
C ASP A 328 -0.45 -48.12 -51.67
N ASN A 329 0.71 -47.95 -51.02
CA ASN A 329 2.00 -48.34 -51.59
C ASN A 329 2.13 -49.86 -51.79
N GLU A 330 1.59 -50.66 -50.86
CA GLU A 330 1.59 -52.12 -51.02
C GLU A 330 0.69 -52.57 -52.18
N GLN A 331 -0.46 -51.93 -52.37
CA GLN A 331 -1.34 -52.17 -53.52
C GLN A 331 -0.66 -51.80 -54.84
N LEU A 332 -0.02 -50.62 -54.91
CA LEU A 332 0.76 -50.20 -56.07
C LEU A 332 1.89 -51.18 -56.38
N ARG A 333 2.58 -51.69 -55.35
CA ARG A 333 3.62 -52.71 -55.51
C ARG A 333 3.06 -54.00 -56.12
N ARG A 334 1.92 -54.50 -55.62
CA ARG A 334 1.27 -55.69 -56.19
C ARG A 334 0.85 -55.48 -57.65
N GLN A 335 0.35 -54.29 -57.98
CA GLN A 335 0.02 -53.95 -59.38
C GLN A 335 1.27 -53.92 -60.26
N ASN A 336 2.37 -53.34 -59.79
CA ASN A 336 3.64 -53.32 -60.52
C ASN A 336 4.17 -54.74 -60.74
N GLU A 337 4.18 -55.59 -59.70
CA GLU A 337 4.59 -56.99 -59.82
C GLU A 337 3.70 -57.76 -60.82
N ALA A 338 2.38 -57.50 -60.85
CA ALA A 338 1.48 -58.09 -61.84
C ALA A 338 1.79 -57.62 -63.27
N CYS A 339 2.08 -56.33 -63.47
CA CYS A 339 2.49 -55.78 -64.75
C CYS A 339 3.84 -56.35 -65.22
N GLU A 340 4.84 -56.45 -64.33
CA GLU A 340 6.14 -57.06 -64.64
C GLU A 340 5.99 -58.52 -65.07
N ASN A 341 5.16 -59.29 -64.36
CA ASN A 341 4.87 -60.68 -64.73
C ASN A 341 4.20 -60.77 -66.12
N GLN A 342 3.27 -59.88 -66.46
CA GLN A 342 2.68 -59.81 -67.80
C GLN A 342 3.72 -59.48 -68.87
N ILE A 343 4.61 -58.52 -68.59
CA ILE A 343 5.70 -58.16 -69.50
C ILE A 343 6.60 -59.37 -69.75
N SER A 344 7.02 -60.09 -68.70
CA SER A 344 7.84 -61.31 -68.84
C SER A 344 7.13 -62.41 -69.66
N GLN A 345 5.83 -62.61 -69.46
CA GLN A 345 5.05 -63.57 -70.27
C GLN A 345 4.99 -63.15 -71.75
N LEU A 346 4.81 -61.86 -72.03
CA LEU A 346 4.81 -61.34 -73.40
C LEU A 346 6.17 -61.49 -74.07
N GLN A 347 7.27 -61.20 -73.36
CA GLN A 347 8.63 -61.42 -73.86
C GLN A 347 8.91 -62.90 -74.15
N GLN A 348 8.42 -63.80 -73.31
CA GLN A 348 8.55 -65.25 -73.55
C GLN A 348 7.76 -65.69 -74.80
N LYS A 349 6.56 -65.13 -75.00
CA LYS A 349 5.80 -65.36 -76.24
C LYS A 349 6.52 -64.80 -77.47
N GLU A 350 7.04 -63.58 -77.39
CA GLU A 350 7.78 -62.94 -78.48
C GLU A 350 9.02 -63.75 -78.88
N THR A 351 9.81 -64.21 -77.90
CA THR A 351 10.98 -65.08 -78.15
C THR A 351 10.57 -66.42 -78.78
N SER A 352 9.47 -67.02 -78.33
CA SER A 352 8.95 -68.25 -78.95
C SER A 352 8.49 -68.04 -80.40
N LEU A 353 7.85 -66.90 -80.69
CA LEU A 353 7.40 -66.54 -82.03
C LEU A 353 8.59 -66.28 -82.96
N THR A 354 9.59 -65.55 -82.47
CA THR A 354 10.82 -65.23 -83.19
C THR A 354 11.59 -66.50 -83.53
N LYS A 355 11.67 -67.45 -82.59
CA LYS A 355 12.29 -68.76 -82.82
C LYS A 355 11.53 -69.57 -83.88
N GLY A 356 10.20 -69.52 -83.88
CA GLY A 356 9.36 -70.14 -84.90
C GLY A 356 9.52 -69.53 -86.29
N ILE A 357 9.60 -68.20 -86.39
CA ILE A 357 9.86 -67.48 -87.65
C ILE A 357 11.24 -67.85 -88.21
N LEU A 358 12.27 -67.88 -87.35
CA LEU A 358 13.63 -68.26 -87.75
C LEU A 358 13.69 -69.71 -88.25
N LEU A 359 12.99 -70.66 -87.60
CA LEU A 359 12.93 -72.05 -88.06
C LEU A 359 12.32 -72.16 -89.47
N ASN A 360 11.19 -71.49 -89.70
CA ASN A 360 10.54 -71.44 -91.00
C ASN A 360 11.44 -70.81 -92.09
N TYR A 361 12.24 -69.81 -91.72
CA TYR A 361 13.20 -69.19 -92.65
C TYR A 361 14.35 -70.14 -93.01
N VAL A 362 14.84 -70.93 -92.05
CA VAL A 362 15.88 -71.94 -92.28
C VAL A 362 15.36 -73.06 -93.18
N ASP A 363 14.13 -73.53 -92.97
CA ASP A 363 13.54 -74.59 -93.79
C ASP A 363 13.23 -74.10 -95.23
N LYS A 364 12.80 -72.85 -95.39
CA LYS A 364 12.64 -72.22 -96.71
C LYS A 364 13.98 -72.13 -97.46
N ASN A 365 15.07 -71.79 -96.77
CA ASN A 365 16.40 -71.73 -97.36
C ASN A 365 16.95 -73.12 -97.75
N LYS A 366 16.67 -74.17 -96.96
CA LYS A 366 17.00 -75.55 -97.34
C LYS A 366 16.24 -75.99 -98.60
N TYR A 367 14.97 -75.61 -98.71
CA TYR A 367 14.14 -75.90 -99.90
C TYR A 367 14.68 -75.21 -101.16
N LEU A 368 15.11 -73.95 -101.05
CA LEU A 368 15.75 -73.20 -102.14
C LEU A 368 17.07 -73.85 -102.58
N ALA A 369 17.89 -74.30 -101.64
CA ALA A 369 19.14 -75.00 -101.95
C ALA A 369 18.89 -76.33 -102.70
N ALA A 370 17.87 -77.09 -102.31
CA ALA A 370 17.48 -78.34 -102.97
C ALA A 370 16.99 -78.11 -104.42
N LEU A 371 16.19 -77.07 -104.66
CA LEU A 371 15.74 -76.69 -106.01
C LEU A 371 16.92 -76.33 -106.93
N GLN A 372 17.94 -75.67 -106.38
CA GLN A 372 19.14 -75.30 -107.11
C GLN A 372 20.00 -76.52 -107.49
N THR A 373 20.02 -77.56 -106.66
CA THR A 373 20.71 -78.83 -106.96
C THR A 373 19.98 -79.65 -108.03
N ILE A 374 18.64 -79.68 -107.99
CA ILE A 374 17.83 -80.35 -109.01
C ILE A 374 18.04 -79.72 -110.39
N SER A 375 18.03 -78.38 -110.46
CA SER A 375 18.30 -77.63 -111.69
C SER A 375 19.67 -77.96 -112.31
N LEU A 376 20.69 -78.14 -111.46
CA LEU A 376 22.03 -78.55 -111.91
C LEU A 376 22.04 -79.98 -112.45
N HIS A 377 21.31 -80.90 -111.81
CA HIS A 377 21.19 -82.28 -112.28
C HIS A 377 20.43 -82.38 -113.61
N GLU A 378 19.39 -81.59 -113.81
CA GLU A 378 18.67 -81.55 -115.10
C GLU A 378 19.59 -81.11 -116.26
N GLN A 379 20.46 -80.11 -116.03
CA GLN A 379 21.46 -79.71 -117.01
C GLN A 379 22.49 -80.83 -117.31
N GLN A 380 22.90 -81.59 -116.29
CA GLN A 380 23.83 -82.71 -116.47
C GLN A 380 23.18 -83.87 -117.24
N CYS A 381 21.91 -84.20 -116.94
CA CYS A 381 21.14 -85.21 -117.67
C CYS A 381 20.94 -84.84 -119.14
N ALA A 382 20.71 -83.55 -119.44
CA ALA A 382 20.64 -83.06 -120.82
C ALA A 382 21.96 -83.26 -121.58
N LYS A 383 23.11 -82.99 -120.94
CA LYS A 383 24.45 -83.25 -121.51
C LYS A 383 24.71 -84.74 -121.75
N LEU A 384 24.31 -85.61 -120.83
CA LEU A 384 24.45 -87.06 -121.01
C LEU A 384 23.58 -87.59 -122.15
N LYS A 385 22.35 -87.10 -122.30
CA LYS A 385 21.49 -87.44 -123.45
C LYS A 385 22.16 -87.10 -124.78
N THR A 386 22.76 -85.91 -124.90
CA THR A 386 23.46 -85.52 -126.13
C THR A 386 24.67 -86.42 -126.44
N LEU A 387 25.39 -86.87 -125.42
CA LEU A 387 26.53 -87.79 -125.55
C LEU A 387 26.11 -89.20 -125.98
N ILE A 388 25.01 -89.72 -125.43
CA ILE A 388 24.46 -91.03 -125.81
C ILE A 388 24.03 -91.03 -127.28
N THR A 389 23.31 -89.99 -127.73
CA THR A 389 22.94 -89.86 -129.15
C THR A 389 24.15 -89.74 -130.07
N ALA A 390 25.25 -89.13 -129.63
CA ALA A 390 26.48 -89.07 -130.40
C ALA A 390 27.16 -90.44 -130.53
N LEU A 391 27.19 -91.22 -129.45
CA LEU A 391 27.77 -92.57 -129.44
C LEU A 391 26.96 -93.58 -130.26
N GLU A 392 25.63 -93.54 -130.19
CA GLU A 392 24.76 -94.40 -131.01
C GLU A 392 24.93 -94.12 -132.51
N ASN A 393 25.10 -92.85 -132.88
CA ASN A 393 25.39 -92.46 -134.26
C ASN A 393 26.78 -92.93 -134.71
N GLN A 394 27.78 -92.91 -133.83
CA GLN A 394 29.13 -93.41 -134.13
C GLN A 394 29.15 -94.95 -134.31
N GLN A 395 28.39 -95.71 -133.51
CA GLN A 395 28.27 -97.16 -133.66
C GLN A 395 27.52 -97.56 -134.95
N LYS A 396 26.48 -96.82 -135.35
CA LYS A 396 25.79 -97.04 -136.63
C LYS A 396 26.71 -96.80 -137.83
N LEU A 397 27.62 -95.83 -137.76
CA LEU A 397 28.62 -95.58 -138.80
C LEU A 397 29.69 -96.69 -138.89
N GLN A 398 30.11 -97.26 -137.76
CA GLN A 398 31.08 -98.36 -137.74
C GLN A 398 30.50 -99.67 -138.28
N THR A 399 29.22 -99.97 -138.02
CA THR A 399 28.55 -101.18 -138.54
C THR A 399 28.26 -101.11 -140.04
N LEU A 400 27.96 -99.92 -140.58
CA LEU A 400 27.82 -99.72 -142.03
C LEU A 400 29.15 -99.83 -142.78
N SER A 401 30.26 -99.42 -142.16
CA SER A 401 31.62 -99.53 -142.70
C SER A 401 32.07 -100.99 -142.87
N THR A 402 31.77 -101.85 -141.89
CA THR A 402 32.13 -103.27 -141.95
C THR A 402 31.28 -104.07 -142.93
N LEU A 403 29.98 -103.76 -143.05
CA LEU A 403 29.09 -104.41 -144.03
C LEU A 403 29.40 -104.03 -145.48
N LYS A 404 29.92 -102.81 -145.74
CA LYS A 404 30.29 -102.39 -147.10
C LYS A 404 31.55 -103.09 -147.62
N LYS A 405 32.51 -103.43 -146.75
CA LYS A 405 33.70 -104.19 -147.16
C LYS A 405 33.41 -105.66 -147.50
N SER A 406 32.28 -106.22 -147.05
CA SER A 406 31.85 -107.57 -147.44
C SER A 406 31.15 -107.64 -148.81
N PHE A 407 30.86 -106.52 -149.48
CA PHE A 407 30.07 -106.52 -150.72
C PHE A 407 30.86 -106.25 -152.01
N ASP A 408 32.00 -105.54 -151.95
CA ASP A 408 32.77 -105.14 -153.17
C ASP A 408 33.98 -106.05 -153.49
N LEU A 409 33.86 -107.36 -153.21
CA LEU A 409 34.71 -108.42 -153.80
C LEU A 409 33.85 -109.43 -154.61
N ALA A 410 32.73 -108.93 -155.15
CA ALA A 410 31.96 -109.52 -156.25
C ALA A 410 31.67 -108.42 -157.29
#